data_AF-A0A920TFC6-F1
#
_entry.id   AF-A0A920TFC6-F1
#
_cell.length_a   1.000
_cell.length_b   1.000
_cell.length_c   1.000
_cell.angle_alpha   90.00
_cell.angle_beta   90.00
_cell.angle_gamma   90.00
#
_symmetry.space_group_name_H-M   'P 1'
#
loop_
_entity.id
_entity.type
_entity.pdbx_description
1 polymer ?
#
loop_
_entity_poly.entity_id
_entity_poly.type
_entity_poly.pdbx_seq_one_letter_code
_entity_poly.pdbx_strand_id
1 'polypeptide(L)' 'MKVYASDRGLNYVSLQGNFGNIINGAGLAMASMDMIKLAGGEPANFLDVGGGATPEKMVKAFKLISQDEKVKGFF' A
#
# COMPACT_ATOMS: atom_id res chain seq x y z
N MET A 1 -0.25 13.96 7.23
CA MET A 1 -0.83 12.88 6.40
C MET A 1 -0.63 13.26 4.95
N LYS A 2 0.28 12.59 4.23
CA LYS A 2 0.59 12.90 2.83
C LYS A 2 -0.33 12.06 1.93
N VAL A 3 -1.45 12.64 1.49
CA VAL A 3 -2.39 12.01 0.55
C VAL A 3 -1.90 12.30 -0.87
N TYR A 4 -1.06 11.44 -1.44
CA TYR A 4 -0.42 11.66 -2.74
C TYR A 4 -1.21 11.12 -3.94
N ALA A 5 -2.33 10.42 -3.71
CA ALA A 5 -2.91 9.53 -4.70
C ALA A 5 -4.34 9.86 -5.13
N SER A 6 -4.98 10.87 -4.51
CA SER A 6 -6.33 11.31 -4.90
C SER A 6 -6.41 11.73 -6.37
N ASP A 7 -5.34 12.28 -6.96
CA ASP A 7 -5.30 12.66 -8.39
C ASP A 7 -5.18 11.47 -9.35
N ARG A 8 -5.01 10.24 -8.87
CA ARG A 8 -4.73 9.05 -9.71
C ARG A 8 -5.77 7.95 -9.56
N GLY A 9 -6.85 8.20 -8.84
CA GLY A 9 -7.90 7.20 -8.56
C GLY A 9 -7.40 6.05 -7.69
N LEU A 10 -6.45 6.34 -6.79
CA LEU A 10 -5.85 5.39 -5.87
C LEU A 10 -6.01 5.92 -4.44
N ASN A 11 -6.46 5.07 -3.54
CA ASN A 11 -6.58 5.42 -2.13
C ASN A 11 -5.28 5.03 -1.43
N TYR A 12 -4.34 5.97 -1.30
CA TYR A 12 -3.03 5.73 -0.67
C TYR A 12 -2.85 6.58 0.59
N VAL A 13 -2.39 5.93 1.66
CA VAL A 13 -1.95 6.57 2.89
C VAL A 13 -0.58 6.01 3.27
N SER A 14 0.43 6.87 3.35
CA SER A 14 1.75 6.49 3.88
C SER A 14 1.70 6.37 5.41
N LEU A 15 2.31 5.30 5.93
CA LEU A 15 2.47 4.98 7.35
C LEU A 15 3.98 4.93 7.68
N GLN A 16 4.34 4.64 8.94
CA GLN A 16 5.74 4.61 9.38
C GLN A 16 6.37 3.21 9.43
N GLY A 17 5.71 2.20 8.85
CA GLY A 17 6.19 0.82 8.88
C GLY A 17 7.25 0.49 7.84
N ASN A 18 7.48 -0.81 7.69
CA ASN A 18 8.54 -1.40 6.86
C ASN A 18 8.03 -2.42 5.84
N PHE A 19 6.73 -2.75 5.81
CA PHE A 19 6.13 -3.64 4.82
C PHE A 19 5.07 -2.92 3.99
N GLY A 20 5.32 -2.85 2.68
CA GLY A 20 4.38 -2.25 1.75
C GLY A 20 3.18 -3.17 1.50
N ASN A 21 2.00 -2.61 1.32
CA ASN A 21 0.78 -3.36 1.03
C ASN A 21 0.20 -2.89 -0.31
N ILE A 22 -0.06 -3.80 -1.26
CA ILE A 22 -0.65 -3.48 -2.57
C ILE A 22 -1.88 -4.35 -2.81
N ILE A 23 -3.03 -3.87 -2.37
CA ILE A 23 -4.26 -4.67 -2.33
C ILE A 23 -5.42 -3.95 -3.02
N ASN A 24 -6.25 -4.72 -3.73
CA ASN A 24 -7.51 -4.25 -4.26
C ASN A 24 -8.62 -4.42 -3.21
N GLY A 25 -9.26 -3.31 -2.84
CA GLY A 25 -10.36 -3.28 -1.91
C GLY A 25 -9.90 -2.89 -0.51
N ALA A 26 -10.56 -1.86 0.04
CA ALA A 26 -10.24 -1.33 1.36
C ALA A 26 -10.31 -2.39 2.48
N GLY A 27 -11.28 -3.31 2.43
CA GLY A 27 -11.43 -4.37 3.44
C GLY A 27 -10.26 -5.36 3.45
N LEU A 28 -9.83 -5.81 2.27
CA LEU A 28 -8.68 -6.70 2.15
C LEU A 28 -7.38 -5.96 2.49
N ALA A 29 -7.27 -4.68 2.13
CA ALA A 29 -6.12 -3.86 2.48
C ALA A 29 -5.97 -3.72 4.01
N MET A 30 -7.07 -3.52 4.74
CA MET A 30 -7.08 -3.50 6.21
C MET A 30 -6.71 -4.87 6.80
N ALA A 31 -7.29 -5.96 6.28
CA ALA A 31 -6.97 -7.31 6.75
C ALA A 31 -5.49 -7.68 6.52
N SER A 32 -4.90 -7.29 5.40
CA SER A 32 -3.47 -7.50 5.13
C SER A 32 -2.58 -6.71 6.10
N MET A 33 -2.96 -5.48 6.46
CA MET A 33 -2.23 -4.70 7.47
C MET A 33 -2.28 -5.38 8.85
N ASP A 34 -3.42 -5.95 9.22
CA ASP A 34 -3.55 -6.72 10.46
C ASP A 34 -2.69 -7.99 10.41
N MET A 35 -2.64 -8.70 9.28
CA MET A 35 -1.75 -9.85 9.09
C MET A 35 -0.26 -9.46 9.20
N ILE A 36 0.15 -8.35 8.60
CA ILE A 36 1.53 -7.83 8.70
C ILE A 36 1.88 -7.59 10.18
N LYS A 37 0.99 -6.95 10.93
CA LYS A 37 1.17 -6.72 12.38
C LYS A 37 1.21 -8.02 13.18
N LEU A 38 0.31 -8.95 12.90
CA LEU A 38 0.28 -10.26 13.55
C LEU A 38 1.57 -11.06 13.30
N ALA A 39 2.19 -10.89 12.13
CA ALA A 39 3.49 -11.48 11.80
C ALA A 39 4.70 -10.72 12.39
N GLY A 40 4.48 -9.63 13.15
CA GLY A 40 5.53 -8.81 13.76
C GLY A 40 6.17 -7.77 12.83
N GLY A 41 5.59 -7.54 11.66
CA GLY A 41 5.94 -6.44 10.76
C GLY A 41 5.13 -5.18 11.06
N GLU A 42 5.53 -4.05 10.48
CA GLU A 42 4.77 -2.81 10.55
C GLU A 42 4.34 -2.39 9.13
N PRO A 43 3.05 -2.13 8.88
CA PRO A 43 2.59 -1.70 7.56
C PRO A 43 3.16 -0.32 7.23
N ALA A 44 3.86 -0.22 6.10
CA ALA A 44 4.47 1.00 5.57
C ALA A 44 3.46 1.89 4.84
N ASN A 45 2.37 1.29 4.33
CA ASN A 45 1.32 2.05 3.67
C ASN A 45 -0.02 1.31 3.72
N PHE A 46 -1.09 2.08 3.58
CA PHE A 46 -2.38 1.61 3.10
C PHE A 46 -2.49 1.97 1.61
N LEU A 47 -2.85 1.00 0.79
CA LEU A 47 -3.17 1.24 -0.61
C LEU A 47 -4.39 0.40 -0.99
N ASP A 48 -5.41 1.08 -1.49
CA ASP A 48 -6.55 0.48 -2.15
C ASP A 48 -6.60 0.94 -3.62
N VAL A 49 -6.39 -0.02 -4.52
CA VAL A 49 -6.39 0.19 -5.98
C VAL A 49 -7.81 0.26 -6.57
N GLY A 50 -8.84 -0.10 -5.79
CA GLY A 50 -10.23 -0.19 -6.20
C GLY A 50 -10.49 -1.22 -7.32
N GLY A 51 -11.72 -1.25 -7.82
CA GLY A 51 -12.24 -2.21 -8.81
C GLY A 51 -11.63 -2.17 -10.22
N GLY A 52 -10.44 -1.62 -10.39
CA GLY A 52 -9.74 -1.52 -11.68
C GLY A 52 -8.24 -1.48 -11.48
N ALA A 53 -7.67 -2.54 -10.90
CA ALA A 53 -6.24 -2.73 -10.74
C ALA A 53 -5.60 -3.10 -12.10
N THR A 54 -5.38 -2.09 -12.95
CA THR A 54 -4.66 -2.29 -14.22
C THR A 54 -3.17 -2.47 -13.98
N PRO A 55 -2.43 -3.14 -14.89
CA PRO A 55 -1.00 -3.28 -14.79
C PRO A 55 -0.27 -1.93 -14.62
N GLU A 56 -0.68 -0.87 -15.32
CA GLU A 56 -0.01 0.43 -15.17
C GLU A 56 -0.22 1.05 -13.78
N LYS A 57 -1.40 0.86 -13.18
CA LYS A 57 -1.66 1.32 -11.81
C LYS A 57 -0.83 0.55 -10.78
N MET A 58 -0.72 -0.76 -10.94
CA MET A 58 0.12 -1.60 -10.08
C MET A 58 1.60 -1.20 -10.17
N VAL A 59 2.11 -0.97 -11.38
CA VAL A 59 3.50 -0.51 -11.57
C VAL A 59 3.75 0.86 -10.93
N LYS A 60 2.80 1.80 -11.05
CA LYS A 60 2.90 3.11 -10.41
C LYS A 60 2.87 3.02 -8.88
N ALA A 61 1.97 2.21 -8.33
CA ALA A 61 1.88 1.95 -6.90
C ALA A 61 3.16 1.32 -6.35
N PHE A 62 3.67 0.29 -7.04
CA PHE A 62 4.92 -0.36 -6.67
C PHE A 62 6.07 0.64 -6.64
N LYS A 63 6.26 1.42 -7.71
CA LYS A 63 7.29 2.47 -7.77
C LYS A 63 7.16 3.51 -6.65
N LEU A 64 5.94 3.91 -6.29
CA LEU A 64 5.69 4.87 -5.21
C LEU A 64 6.16 4.32 -3.86
N ILE A 65 5.84 3.06 -3.58
CA ILE A 65 6.17 2.42 -2.30
C ILE A 65 7.66 2.05 -2.25
N SER A 66 8.24 1.58 -3.36
CA SER A 66 9.69 1.26 -3.46
C SER A 66 10.61 2.47 -3.30
N GLN A 67 10.10 3.70 -3.38
CA GLN A 67 10.88 4.91 -3.10
C GLN A 67 11.10 5.13 -1.60
N ASP A 68 10.32 4.47 -0.74
CA ASP A 68 10.52 4.53 0.70
C ASP A 68 11.59 3.50 1.11
N GLU A 69 12.79 3.99 1.45
CA GLU A 69 13.93 3.17 1.88
C GLU A 69 13.63 2.31 3.13
N LYS A 70 12.58 2.64 3.88
CA LYS A 70 12.15 1.85 5.05
C LYS A 70 11.45 0.56 4.64
N VAL A 71 10.93 0.48 3.41
CA VAL A 71 10.20 -0.69 2.91
C VAL A 71 11.19 -1.81 2.62
N LYS A 72 11.05 -2.90 3.38
CA LYS A 72 11.89 -4.11 3.29
C LYS A 72 11.23 -5.24 2.51
N GLY A 73 9.93 -5.13 2.22
CA GLY A 73 9.17 -6.15 1.51
C GLY A 73 7.77 -5.68 1.16
N PHE A 74 7.11 -6.46 0.31
CA PHE A 74 5.75 -6.21 -0.17
C PHE A 74 4.84 -7.39 0.18
N PHE A 75 3.59 -7.06 0.49
CA PHE A 75 2.47 -7.99 0.61
C PHE A 75 1.44 -7.72 -0.49
#